data_AF-A0A6N6P6Q1-F1
#
_entry.id   AF-A0A6N6P6Q1-F1
#
_cell.length_a   1.000
_cell.length_b   1.000
_cell.length_c   1.000
_cell.angle_alpha   90.00
_cell.angle_beta   90.00
_cell.angle_gamma   90.00
#
_symmetry.space_group_name_H-M   'P 1'
#
loop_
_entity.id
_entity.type
_entity.pdbx_description
1 polymer ?
#
loop_
_entity_poly.entity_id
_entity_poly.type
_entity_poly.pdbx_seq_one_letter_code
_entity_poly.pdbx_strand_id
1 'polypeptide(L)' 'MGIGTKNRQNQTADLCKEHLRLTYASQGNLVEDFILETEGTGKSKDILKWGQFTDMARDQAAMITKLDEQFNRWLNGDV' A
#
# COMPACT_ATOMS: atom_id res chain seq x y z
N MET A 1 -22.72 15.10 4.54
CA MET A 1 -21.27 15.36 4.50
C MET A 1 -20.55 14.02 4.65
N GLY A 2 -20.26 13.33 3.55
CA GLY A 2 -19.54 12.05 3.57
C GLY A 2 -18.04 12.26 3.49
N ILE A 3 -17.45 12.85 4.53
CA ILE A 3 -16.00 13.16 4.60
C ILE A 3 -15.17 11.91 5.03
N GLY A 4 -15.82 10.84 5.47
CA GLY A 4 -15.14 9.75 6.20
C GLY A 4 -14.32 8.75 5.39
N THR A 5 -14.68 8.43 4.15
CA THR A 5 -14.07 7.28 3.43
C THR A 5 -12.79 7.64 2.70
N LYS A 6 -12.76 8.81 2.03
CA LYS A 6 -11.61 9.27 1.24
C LYS A 6 -10.39 9.60 2.11
N ASN A 7 -10.60 10.19 3.29
CA ASN A 7 -9.54 10.43 4.26
C ASN A 7 -8.95 9.12 4.81
N ARG A 8 -9.80 8.12 5.03
CA ARG A 8 -9.36 6.83 5.57
C ARG A 8 -8.50 6.05 4.60
N GLN A 9 -8.82 6.11 3.30
CA GLN A 9 -8.02 5.48 2.24
C GLN A 9 -6.66 6.17 2.10
N ASN A 10 -6.61 7.51 2.16
CA ASN A 10 -5.34 8.23 2.19
C ASN A 10 -4.48 7.83 3.40
N GLN A 11 -5.05 7.83 4.61
CA GLN A 11 -4.32 7.40 5.81
C GLN A 11 -3.82 5.94 5.71
N THR A 12 -4.63 5.06 5.14
CA THR A 12 -4.24 3.66 4.90
C THR A 12 -3.08 3.58 3.92
N ALA A 13 -3.13 4.33 2.82
CA ALA A 13 -2.05 4.39 1.84
C ALA A 13 -0.75 4.91 2.46
N ASP A 14 -0.81 5.97 3.26
CA ASP A 14 0.35 6.50 3.98
C ASP A 14 0.94 5.46 4.95
N LEU A 15 0.09 4.80 5.76
CA LEU A 15 0.53 3.74 6.69
C LEU A 15 1.19 2.56 5.96
N CYS A 16 0.62 2.10 4.85
CA CYS A 16 1.20 1.03 4.04
C CYS A 16 2.58 1.42 3.51
N LYS A 17 2.70 2.62 2.93
CA LYS A 17 3.95 3.10 2.35
C LYS A 17 5.02 3.31 3.40
N GLU A 18 4.65 3.89 4.54
CA GLU A 18 5.56 4.07 5.67
C GLU A 18 6.05 2.72 6.20
N HIS A 19 5.14 1.75 6.39
CA HIS A 19 5.51 0.40 6.81
C HIS A 19 6.46 -0.28 5.83
N LEU A 20 6.19 -0.22 4.52
CA LEU A 20 7.08 -0.78 3.51
C LEU A 20 8.45 -0.11 3.51
N ARG A 21 8.49 1.23 3.63
CA ARG A 21 9.75 1.99 3.68
C ARG A 21 10.56 1.72 4.93
N LEU A 22 9.91 1.46 6.06
CA LEU A 22 10.59 1.12 7.31
C LEU A 22 11.06 -0.35 7.30
N THR A 23 10.20 -1.27 6.90
CA THR A 23 10.47 -2.72 6.90
C THR A 23 11.50 -3.10 5.85
N TYR A 24 11.36 -2.54 4.64
CA TYR A 24 12.25 -2.79 3.51
C TYR A 24 13.12 -1.56 3.21
N ALA A 25 13.59 -0.86 4.26
CA ALA A 25 14.44 0.32 4.12
C ALA A 25 15.70 0.07 3.25
N SER A 26 16.27 -1.13 3.37
CA SER A 26 17.41 -1.58 2.54
C SER A 26 17.07 -1.72 1.05
N GLN A 27 15.78 -1.86 0.72
CA GLN A 27 15.24 -2.06 -0.63
C GLN A 27 14.38 -0.87 -1.07
N GLY A 28 14.68 0.34 -0.59
CA GLY A 28 13.88 1.54 -0.86
C GLY A 28 13.50 1.76 -2.34
N ASN A 29 14.39 1.43 -3.28
CA ASN A 29 14.09 1.48 -4.71
C ASN A 29 12.97 0.52 -5.12
N LEU A 30 12.95 -0.71 -4.60
CA LEU A 30 11.93 -1.72 -4.89
C LEU A 30 10.59 -1.35 -4.24
N VAL A 31 10.64 -0.76 -3.04
CA VAL A 31 9.45 -0.22 -2.38
C VAL A 31 8.83 0.89 -3.22
N GLU A 32 9.63 1.83 -3.72
CA GLU A 32 9.14 2.91 -4.57
C GLU A 32 8.55 2.36 -5.88
N ASP A 33 9.20 1.37 -6.49
CA ASP A 33 8.71 0.72 -7.72
C ASP A 33 7.38 -0.01 -7.50
N PHE A 34 7.26 -0.78 -6.42
CA PHE A 34 6.00 -1.41 -6.00
C PHE A 34 4.90 -0.39 -5.72
N ILE A 35 5.22 0.73 -5.06
CA ILE A 35 4.26 1.82 -4.82
C ILE A 35 3.82 2.42 -6.15
N LEU A 36 4.73 2.65 -7.09
CA LEU A 36 4.43 3.18 -8.42
C LEU A 36 3.59 2.20 -9.25
N GLU A 37 3.82 0.89 -9.14
CA GLU A 37 3.00 -0.12 -9.82
C GLU A 37 1.62 -0.25 -9.18
N THR A 38 1.58 -0.23 -7.86
CA THR A 38 0.33 -0.26 -7.08
C THR A 38 -0.49 0.99 -7.40
N GLU A 39 0.03 2.19 -7.17
CA GLU A 39 -0.70 3.44 -7.45
C GLU A 39 -0.88 3.68 -8.95
N GLY A 40 0.01 3.18 -9.80
CA GLY A 40 0.12 3.61 -11.18
C GLY A 40 0.89 4.93 -11.31
N THR A 41 1.41 5.19 -12.50
CA THR A 41 2.23 6.37 -12.81
C THR A 41 1.43 7.46 -13.52
N GLY A 42 1.77 8.72 -13.25
CA GLY A 42 1.24 9.89 -13.97
C GLY A 42 -0.28 10.09 -13.84
N LYS A 43 -0.99 10.05 -14.97
CA LYS A 43 -2.45 10.28 -15.04
C LYS A 43 -3.30 9.09 -14.55
N SER A 44 -2.69 7.92 -14.40
CA SER A 44 -3.35 6.70 -13.94
C SER A 44 -3.13 6.45 -12.43
N LYS A 45 -2.64 7.46 -11.70
CA LYS A 45 -2.42 7.36 -10.26
C LYS A 45 -3.75 7.18 -9.53
N ASP A 46 -3.98 5.98 -9.04
CA ASP A 46 -5.17 5.58 -8.32
C ASP A 46 -4.83 5.15 -6.89
N ILE A 47 -4.97 6.11 -5.97
CA ILE A 47 -4.81 5.89 -4.54
C ILE A 47 -5.90 4.94 -3.97
N LEU A 48 -7.04 4.79 -4.67
CA LEU A 48 -8.13 3.93 -4.22
C LEU A 48 -7.74 2.45 -4.27
N LYS A 49 -6.69 2.07 -5.00
CA LYS A 49 -6.11 0.73 -4.95
C LYS A 49 -5.59 0.36 -3.55
N TRP A 50 -5.06 1.32 -2.79
CA TRP A 50 -4.75 1.12 -1.37
C TRP A 50 -6.01 0.95 -0.50
N GLY A 51 -7.16 1.34 -1.04
CA GLY A 51 -8.48 1.08 -0.47
C GLY A 51 -8.73 -0.41 -0.18
N GLN A 52 -8.09 -1.33 -0.90
CA GLN A 52 -8.19 -2.77 -0.63
C GLN A 52 -7.64 -3.16 0.75
N PHE A 53 -6.73 -2.34 1.30
CA PHE A 53 -6.18 -2.49 2.64
C PHE A 53 -7.00 -1.70 3.69
N THR A 54 -7.81 -0.72 3.26
CA THR A 54 -8.60 0.15 4.16
C THR A 54 -9.74 -0.60 4.84
N ASP A 55 -10.38 -1.54 4.16
CA ASP A 55 -11.45 -2.36 4.78
C ASP A 55 -10.88 -3.24 5.89
N MET A 56 -9.63 -3.65 5.74
CA MET A 56 -8.87 -4.44 6.72
C MET A 56 -8.32 -3.58 7.87
N ALA A 57 -8.44 -2.24 7.82
CA ALA A 57 -7.91 -1.35 8.86
C ALA A 57 -8.61 -1.47 10.23
N ARG A 58 -9.67 -2.28 10.35
CA ARG A 58 -10.17 -2.73 11.66
C ARG A 58 -9.17 -3.65 12.37
N ASP A 59 -8.29 -4.29 11.60
CA ASP A 59 -7.22 -5.17 12.04
C ASP A 59 -5.91 -4.78 11.32
N GLN A 60 -5.24 -3.76 11.85
CA GLN A 60 -4.02 -3.21 11.26
C GLN A 60 -2.90 -4.25 11.09
N ALA A 61 -2.84 -5.25 11.99
CA ALA A 61 -1.88 -6.34 11.88
C ALA A 61 -2.16 -7.21 10.63
N ALA A 62 -3.41 -7.64 10.43
CA ALA A 62 -3.78 -8.40 9.23
C ALA A 62 -3.57 -7.59 7.93
N MET A 63 -3.83 -6.30 7.97
CA MET A 63 -3.58 -5.38 6.85
C MET A 63 -2.10 -5.34 6.47
N ILE A 64 -1.21 -5.19 7.46
CA ILE A 64 0.23 -5.15 7.27
C ILE A 64 0.76 -6.50 6.76
N THR A 65 0.35 -7.62 7.37
CA THR A 65 0.76 -8.96 6.91
C THR A 65 0.41 -9.17 5.43
N LYS A 66 -0.80 -8.78 5.02
CA LYS A 66 -1.24 -8.94 3.63
C LYS A 66 -0.50 -8.03 2.66
N LEU A 67 -0.11 -6.85 3.13
CA LEU A 67 0.75 -5.94 2.38
C LEU A 67 2.15 -6.54 2.18
N ASP A 68 2.73 -7.08 3.24
CA ASP A 68 4.02 -7.77 3.21
C ASP A 68 3.96 -8.99 2.29
N GLU A 69 2.89 -9.78 2.33
CA GLU A 69 2.68 -10.89 1.40
C GLU A 69 2.59 -10.41 -0.05
N GLN A 70 1.82 -9.35 -0.34
CA GLN A 70 1.74 -8.82 -1.71
C GLN A 70 3.10 -8.32 -2.21
N PHE A 71 3.81 -7.56 -1.38
CA PHE A 71 5.14 -7.06 -1.72
C PHE A 71 6.12 -8.21 -1.95
N ASN A 72 6.12 -9.24 -1.08
CA ASN A 72 6.96 -10.41 -1.28
C ASN A 72 6.60 -11.19 -2.54
N ARG A 73 5.31 -11.37 -2.87
CA ARG A 73 4.91 -12.02 -4.13
C ARG A 73 5.37 -11.24 -5.34
N TRP A 74 5.23 -9.92 -5.29
CA TRP A 74 5.73 -9.02 -6.32
C TRP A 74 7.27 -9.12 -6.47
N LEU A 75 8.01 -9.09 -5.35
CA LEU A 75 9.46 -9.26 -5.34
C LEU A 75 9.93 -10.59 -5.93
N ASN A 76 9.16 -11.67 -5.69
CA ASN A 76 9.46 -12.99 -6.22
C ASN A 76 9.00 -13.16 -7.69
N GLY A 77 8.35 -12.16 -8.28
CA GLY A 77 7.83 -12.21 -9.65
C GLY A 77 6.60 -13.12 -9.81
N ASP A 78 5.87 -13.39 -8.73
CA ASP A 78 4.65 -14.23 -8.69
C ASP A 78 3.38 -13.42 -9.05
N VAL A 79 3.53 -12.38 -9.89
CA VAL A 79 2.47 -11.41 -10.24
C VAL A 79 1.96 -11.59 -11.67
#